data_AF-A0A1Q5JRN0-F1
#
_entry.id   AF-A0A1Q5JRN0-F1
#
_cell.length_a   1.000
_cell.length_b   1.000
_cell.length_c   1.000
_cell.angle_alpha   90.00
_cell.angle_beta   90.00
_cell.angle_gamma   90.00
#
_symmetry.space_group_name_H-M   'P 1'
#
loop_
_entity.id
_entity.type
_entity.pdbx_description
1 polymer ?
#
loop_
_entity_poly.entity_id
_entity_poly.type
_entity_poly.pdbx_seq_one_letter_code
_entity_poly.pdbx_strand_id
1 'polypeptide(L)'
;MRLPDAVPQRDVAQVFFTERGRFFLSWDTGPILGSVQEDGTLHVERPVGAEGAPAHARIPLDGDAVLFVEAREAFVAVHMNDTGVAVVETGLRGDSESWTAPLPPLEHGRTLTDVVHGWDQDGDPCLVLTVEDGVGTVAFLQIGPGKPGRTHRPASPGQLVHWDLRHDAAVIREDRGPWDSRLHLERPLSLSAPQSVVARWADGREGRGLLIETPSGAGSRLLVWDLTSSSPIRVAGPAGHVDDARFLRDGSERVLTVVTADGSDTLHVTDPQSKESAPLPLHGTGRIRIRAAGPQGIGMYRVSTLQGSSWIWLDLDVNLHQTQGEVPPYGGEAALSHAWYGRTPVLQYLPKRPPVAAVVSLHGGPESLERDELRWDGLYRELLDAGVAVIGLNYCGSTGYGPDHTRRAWKSWTTAFQEDVDSCIAAAAAWGIAPADIALLGGSFGGALALLGCVLREDLAGAVASAPLIDIRRHAEQAAAADSSYREWFGERFDIAASGTPAQRVFDPKHLSTTAPGQRVFVVHGSEDEVTQWQHSKLAADEAARQELPWTLVIEAGAGHVPNTLDEVENRYRNIRSALLDVLGIDTGA
;
A
#
# COMPACT_ATOMS: atom_id res chain seq x y z
N MET A 1 25.32 30.59 -14.58
CA MET A 1 24.89 29.73 -13.46
C MET A 1 23.66 28.98 -13.96
N ARG A 2 23.87 27.77 -14.52
CA ARG A 2 22.80 26.90 -15.02
C ARG A 2 22.31 26.08 -13.82
N LEU A 3 21.07 26.29 -13.42
CA LEU A 3 20.37 25.39 -12.51
C LEU A 3 20.20 24.04 -13.24
N PRO A 4 20.46 22.90 -12.59
CA PRO A 4 20.32 21.59 -13.23
C PRO A 4 18.87 21.40 -13.68
N ASP A 5 18.73 20.69 -14.80
CA ASP A 5 17.48 20.49 -15.54
C ASP A 5 16.32 20.10 -14.60
N ALA A 6 15.46 21.06 -14.28
CA ALA A 6 14.23 20.78 -13.57
C ALA A 6 13.34 19.97 -14.51
N VAL A 7 13.08 18.71 -14.14
CA VAL A 7 12.03 17.90 -14.76
C VAL A 7 10.75 18.76 -14.77
N PRO A 8 10.18 19.10 -15.94
CA PRO A 8 8.95 19.85 -16.00
C PRO A 8 7.90 19.16 -15.12
N GLN A 9 7.09 19.91 -14.37
CA GLN A 9 6.06 19.31 -13.49
C GLN A 9 5.15 18.29 -14.21
N ARG A 10 5.00 18.43 -15.54
CA ARG A 10 4.27 17.51 -16.44
C ARG A 10 4.85 16.08 -16.51
N ASP A 11 6.08 15.86 -16.05
CA ASP A 11 6.80 14.56 -16.10
C ASP A 11 6.99 13.97 -14.67
N VAL A 12 6.42 14.62 -13.63
CA VAL A 12 6.54 14.13 -12.24
C VAL A 12 5.90 12.76 -12.04
N ALA A 13 4.77 12.49 -12.70
CA ALA A 13 4.08 11.20 -12.61
C ALA A 13 4.97 10.07 -13.17
N GLN A 14 5.51 10.26 -14.36
CA GLN A 14 6.38 9.29 -15.01
C GLN A 14 7.68 9.08 -14.21
N VAL A 15 8.35 10.15 -13.77
CA VAL A 15 9.51 10.04 -12.87
C VAL A 15 9.16 9.29 -11.58
N PHE A 16 8.02 9.60 -10.96
CA PHE A 16 7.57 8.90 -9.76
C PHE A 16 7.38 7.40 -10.00
N PHE A 17 6.78 6.99 -11.11
CA PHE A 17 6.60 5.57 -11.40
C PHE A 17 7.90 4.87 -11.72
N THR A 18 8.76 5.48 -12.53
CA THR A 18 10.09 4.96 -12.83
C THR A 18 10.90 4.77 -11.56
N GLU A 19 10.94 5.78 -10.67
CA GLU A 19 11.64 5.70 -9.40
C GLU A 19 11.01 4.66 -8.47
N ARG A 20 9.67 4.58 -8.40
CA ARG A 20 8.95 3.60 -7.58
C ARG A 20 9.20 2.15 -8.04
N GLY A 21 9.51 1.95 -9.32
CA GLY A 21 9.92 0.67 -9.88
C GLY A 21 11.34 0.24 -9.50
N ARG A 22 12.12 1.11 -8.83
CA ARG A 22 13.45 0.76 -8.32
C ARG A 22 13.36 0.00 -7.01
N PHE A 23 14.27 -0.94 -6.87
CA PHE A 23 14.46 -1.76 -5.68
C PHE A 23 15.62 -1.20 -4.89
N PHE A 24 15.44 -1.13 -3.58
CA PHE A 24 16.54 -0.84 -2.69
C PHE A 24 17.22 -2.14 -2.31
N LEU A 25 18.54 -2.19 -2.43
CA LEU A 25 19.37 -3.33 -2.12
C LEU A 25 20.42 -2.93 -1.07
N SER A 26 20.94 -3.89 -0.33
CA SER A 26 22.04 -3.67 0.62
C SER A 26 23.39 -4.02 -0.02
N TRP A 27 24.44 -3.33 0.43
CA TRP A 27 25.83 -3.61 0.07
C TRP A 27 26.77 -3.31 1.24
N ASP A 28 27.95 -3.95 1.26
CA ASP A 28 29.06 -3.78 2.22
C ASP A 28 29.28 -2.35 2.75
N THR A 29 29.00 -1.31 1.94
CA THR A 29 29.27 0.10 2.26
C THR A 29 28.01 0.99 2.29
N GLY A 30 26.82 0.40 2.29
CA GLY A 30 25.55 1.12 2.29
C GLY A 30 24.61 0.68 1.18
N PRO A 31 23.53 1.43 0.95
CA PRO A 31 22.49 0.97 0.04
C PRO A 31 22.85 1.16 -1.42
N ILE A 32 22.33 0.32 -2.30
CA ILE A 32 22.42 0.49 -3.76
C ILE A 32 21.03 0.32 -4.37
N LEU A 33 20.81 0.89 -5.56
CA LEU A 33 19.52 0.81 -6.24
C LEU A 33 19.59 -0.22 -7.36
N GLY A 34 18.56 -1.04 -7.49
CA GLY A 34 18.35 -1.95 -8.60
C GLY A 34 17.18 -1.49 -9.46
N SER A 35 17.27 -1.60 -10.78
CA SER A 35 16.15 -1.37 -11.69
C SER A 35 16.06 -2.49 -12.71
N VAL A 36 14.86 -3.06 -12.88
CA VAL A 36 14.61 -4.09 -13.90
C VAL A 36 14.41 -3.39 -15.23
N GLN A 37 15.20 -3.78 -16.22
CA GLN A 37 15.11 -3.25 -17.57
C GLN A 37 14.13 -4.07 -18.42
N GLU A 38 13.74 -3.53 -19.57
CA GLU A 38 12.83 -4.20 -20.52
C GLU A 38 13.36 -5.55 -21.03
N ASP A 39 14.69 -5.75 -21.01
CA ASP A 39 15.34 -7.02 -21.37
C ASP A 39 15.26 -8.10 -20.27
N GLY A 40 14.58 -7.79 -19.15
CA GLY A 40 14.44 -8.68 -18.00
C GLY A 40 15.68 -8.75 -17.11
N THR A 41 16.69 -7.90 -17.34
CA THR A 41 17.88 -7.86 -16.49
C THR A 41 17.76 -6.79 -15.41
N LEU A 42 18.23 -7.12 -14.21
CA LEU A 42 18.40 -6.15 -13.14
C LEU A 42 19.70 -5.40 -13.33
N HIS A 43 19.60 -4.08 -13.40
CA HIS A 43 20.73 -3.17 -13.38
C HIS A 43 20.92 -2.63 -11.98
N VAL A 44 22.09 -2.90 -11.41
CA VAL A 44 22.50 -2.35 -10.12
C VAL A 44 23.26 -1.06 -10.36
N GLU A 45 22.78 0.03 -9.76
CA GLU A 45 23.34 1.37 -9.86
C GLU A 45 24.09 1.76 -8.59
N ARG A 46 25.26 2.36 -8.79
CA ARG A 46 26.10 2.86 -7.72
C ARG A 46 25.54 4.16 -7.13
N PRO A 47 25.45 4.31 -5.80
CA PRO A 47 25.18 5.59 -5.17
C PRO A 47 26.25 6.62 -5.54
N VAL A 48 25.82 7.88 -5.70
CA VAL A 48 26.74 9.00 -5.92
C VAL A 48 27.66 9.15 -4.71
N GLY A 49 28.97 8.96 -4.90
CA GLY A 49 29.98 9.11 -3.84
C GLY A 49 30.39 7.82 -3.10
N ALA A 50 29.78 6.66 -3.41
CA ALA A 50 30.17 5.37 -2.81
C ALA A 50 31.37 4.75 -3.56
N GLU A 51 32.59 4.90 -3.04
CA GLU A 51 33.76 4.18 -3.53
C GLU A 51 33.67 2.68 -3.15
N GLY A 52 33.94 1.78 -4.11
CA GLY A 52 33.94 0.32 -3.88
C GLY A 52 32.62 -0.41 -4.13
N ALA A 53 31.50 0.32 -4.26
CA ALA A 53 30.22 -0.28 -4.69
C ALA A 53 30.28 -0.71 -6.18
N PRO A 54 29.65 -1.84 -6.55
CA PRO A 54 29.65 -2.33 -7.93
C PRO A 54 29.10 -1.24 -8.85
N ALA A 55 29.91 -0.81 -9.82
CA ALA A 55 29.55 0.32 -10.67
C ALA A 55 28.34 -0.01 -11.54
N HIS A 56 28.29 -1.24 -12.07
CA HIS A 56 27.27 -1.74 -12.99
C HIS A 56 27.25 -3.28 -12.95
N ALA A 57 26.49 -3.89 -12.04
CA ALA A 57 26.19 -5.31 -12.15
C ALA A 57 24.92 -5.49 -12.99
N ARG A 58 24.98 -6.40 -13.96
CA ARG A 58 23.84 -6.81 -14.77
C ARG A 58 23.53 -8.24 -14.36
N ILE A 59 22.40 -8.40 -13.70
CA ILE A 59 21.98 -9.68 -13.14
C ILE A 59 20.78 -10.15 -13.96
N PRO A 60 20.91 -11.25 -14.71
CA PRO A 60 19.76 -11.88 -15.34
C PRO A 60 18.74 -12.25 -14.26
N LEU A 61 17.47 -11.90 -14.49
CA LEU A 61 16.36 -12.39 -13.68
C LEU A 61 15.65 -13.53 -14.43
N ASP A 62 16.43 -14.50 -14.90
CA ASP A 62 15.93 -15.71 -15.53
C ASP A 62 15.62 -16.77 -14.47
N GLY A 63 14.58 -17.56 -14.67
CA GLY A 63 14.16 -18.57 -13.70
C GLY A 63 12.64 -18.69 -13.61
N ASP A 64 12.20 -19.81 -13.05
CA ASP A 64 10.80 -20.00 -12.67
C ASP A 64 10.44 -19.15 -11.45
N ALA A 65 11.44 -18.81 -10.63
CA ALA A 65 11.34 -17.81 -9.57
C ALA A 65 12.68 -17.10 -9.35
N VAL A 66 12.63 -15.82 -8.97
CA VAL A 66 13.81 -15.02 -8.64
C VAL A 66 13.57 -14.24 -7.36
N LEU A 67 14.53 -14.28 -6.43
CA LEU A 67 14.47 -13.56 -5.16
C LEU A 67 15.83 -12.97 -4.77
N PHE A 68 15.81 -11.85 -4.05
CA PHE A 68 17.01 -11.31 -3.41
C PHE A 68 17.16 -11.89 -2.01
N VAL A 69 18.27 -12.56 -1.75
CA VAL A 69 18.58 -13.14 -0.43
C VAL A 69 19.51 -12.20 0.32
N GLU A 70 18.94 -11.35 1.17
CA GLU A 70 19.65 -10.30 1.91
C GLU A 70 20.82 -10.83 2.74
N ALA A 71 20.70 -12.02 3.33
CA ALA A 71 21.76 -12.63 4.14
C ALA A 71 23.05 -12.95 3.34
N ARG A 72 22.92 -13.07 2.01
CA ARG A 72 24.03 -13.38 1.08
C ARG A 72 24.31 -12.25 0.09
N GLU A 73 23.50 -11.19 0.12
CA GLU A 73 23.53 -10.08 -0.84
C GLU A 73 23.60 -10.57 -2.30
N ALA A 74 22.74 -11.55 -2.61
CA ALA A 74 22.73 -12.22 -3.91
C ALA A 74 21.31 -12.41 -4.43
N PHE A 75 21.16 -12.31 -5.74
CA PHE A 75 19.95 -12.73 -6.44
C PHE A 75 20.02 -14.22 -6.72
N VAL A 76 18.93 -14.90 -6.44
CA VAL A 76 18.81 -16.34 -6.55
C VAL A 76 17.76 -16.64 -7.60
N ALA A 77 18.20 -17.21 -8.71
CA ALA A 77 17.38 -17.74 -9.79
C ALA A 77 17.13 -19.23 -9.55
N VAL A 78 15.86 -19.61 -9.52
CA VAL A 78 15.42 -21.00 -9.31
C VAL A 78 14.85 -21.53 -10.62
N HIS A 79 15.42 -22.62 -11.11
CA HIS A 79 14.92 -23.36 -12.27
C HIS A 79 14.49 -24.76 -11.82
N MET A 80 13.22 -25.07 -11.96
CA MET A 80 12.61 -26.32 -11.52
C MET A 80 12.19 -27.17 -12.72
N ASN A 81 12.51 -28.45 -12.65
CA ASN A 81 11.91 -29.48 -13.50
C ASN A 81 11.33 -30.63 -12.65
N ASP A 82 10.76 -31.64 -13.30
CA ASP A 82 10.10 -32.76 -12.62
C ASP A 82 11.01 -33.56 -11.66
N THR A 83 12.33 -33.52 -11.87
CA THR A 83 13.30 -34.37 -11.17
C THR A 83 14.26 -33.62 -10.26
N GLY A 84 14.36 -32.30 -10.39
CA GLY A 84 15.35 -31.52 -9.66
C GLY A 84 15.17 -30.01 -9.81
N VAL A 85 15.91 -29.30 -8.97
CA VAL A 85 16.05 -27.85 -9.00
C VAL A 85 17.50 -27.52 -9.31
N ALA A 86 17.71 -26.58 -10.23
CA ALA A 86 18.95 -25.88 -10.40
C ALA A 86 18.80 -24.47 -9.82
N VAL A 87 19.76 -24.06 -9.02
CA VAL A 87 19.81 -22.73 -8.42
C VAL A 87 21.05 -22.03 -8.92
N VAL A 88 20.87 -20.81 -9.42
CA VAL A 88 21.97 -19.91 -9.79
C VAL A 88 21.91 -18.72 -8.85
N GLU A 89 22.98 -18.51 -8.11
CA GLU A 89 23.13 -17.38 -7.21
C GLU A 89 24.10 -16.40 -7.84
N THR A 90 23.67 -15.15 -8.03
CA THR A 90 24.50 -14.09 -8.58
C THR A 90 24.62 -12.98 -7.56
N GLY A 91 25.83 -12.79 -7.04
CA GLY A 91 26.17 -11.71 -6.12
C GLY A 91 26.08 -10.35 -6.80
N LEU A 92 26.01 -9.29 -6.00
CA LEU A 92 25.95 -7.92 -6.54
C LEU A 92 27.23 -7.47 -7.25
N ARG A 93 28.35 -8.23 -7.18
CA ARG A 93 29.56 -8.01 -8.01
C ARG A 93 29.51 -8.75 -9.35
N GLY A 94 28.45 -9.53 -9.60
CA GLY A 94 28.28 -10.34 -10.80
C GLY A 94 29.01 -11.68 -10.78
N ASP A 95 29.63 -12.05 -9.66
CA ASP A 95 30.06 -13.41 -9.41
C ASP A 95 28.84 -14.32 -9.30
N SER A 96 28.91 -15.49 -9.94
CA SER A 96 27.82 -16.47 -9.92
C SER A 96 28.30 -17.83 -9.48
N GLU A 97 27.54 -18.45 -8.60
CA GLU A 97 27.68 -19.85 -8.20
C GLU A 97 26.39 -20.61 -8.57
N SER A 98 26.52 -21.90 -8.86
CA SER A 98 25.35 -22.73 -9.12
C SER A 98 25.45 -24.07 -8.44
N TRP A 99 24.29 -24.57 -8.03
CA TRP A 99 24.16 -25.86 -7.40
C TRP A 99 22.82 -26.49 -7.77
N THR A 100 22.71 -27.80 -7.59
CA THR A 100 21.50 -28.56 -7.88
C THR A 100 21.06 -29.35 -6.67
N ALA A 101 19.75 -29.55 -6.56
CA ALA A 101 19.15 -30.42 -5.56
C ALA A 101 18.14 -31.35 -6.23
N PRO A 102 18.16 -32.66 -5.91
CA PRO A 102 17.15 -33.59 -6.41
C PRO A 102 15.79 -33.27 -5.77
N LEU A 103 14.73 -33.44 -6.54
CA LEU A 103 13.36 -33.34 -6.06
C LEU A 103 12.77 -34.73 -5.82
N PRO A 104 11.90 -34.91 -4.82
CA PRO A 104 11.19 -36.16 -4.64
C PRO A 104 10.26 -36.40 -5.86
N PRO A 105 10.18 -37.66 -6.35
CA PRO A 105 9.34 -38.01 -7.50
C PRO A 105 7.85 -37.81 -7.18
N LEU A 106 7.06 -37.51 -8.22
CA LEU A 106 5.60 -37.37 -8.13
C LEU A 106 4.89 -38.18 -9.21
N GLU A 107 3.65 -38.56 -8.93
CA GLU A 107 2.76 -39.24 -9.90
C GLU A 107 2.18 -38.26 -10.93
N HIS A 108 2.04 -36.99 -10.57
CA HIS A 108 1.53 -35.91 -11.41
C HIS A 108 2.56 -34.79 -11.47
N GLY A 109 2.50 -33.96 -12.52
CA GLY A 109 3.39 -32.80 -12.67
C GLY A 109 3.31 -31.81 -11.50
N ARG A 110 4.29 -30.91 -11.42
CA ARG A 110 4.44 -29.93 -10.33
C ARG A 110 4.64 -28.53 -10.88
N THR A 111 3.98 -27.55 -10.27
CA THR A 111 4.15 -26.12 -10.57
C THR A 111 4.81 -25.42 -9.39
N LEU A 112 5.80 -24.58 -9.64
CA LEU A 112 6.39 -23.69 -8.64
C LEU A 112 5.48 -22.47 -8.51
N THR A 113 5.04 -22.15 -7.30
CA THR A 113 4.15 -21.01 -7.06
C THR A 113 4.79 -19.90 -6.23
N ASP A 114 5.79 -20.23 -5.40
CA ASP A 114 6.51 -19.25 -4.60
C ASP A 114 7.88 -19.79 -4.13
N VAL A 115 8.80 -18.89 -3.77
CA VAL A 115 10.08 -19.25 -3.15
C VAL A 115 10.40 -18.26 -2.04
N VAL A 116 10.71 -18.78 -0.85
CA VAL A 116 11.17 -17.96 0.28
C VAL A 116 12.55 -18.40 0.77
N HIS A 117 13.31 -17.43 1.28
CA HIS A 117 14.52 -17.70 2.04
C HIS A 117 14.18 -18.13 3.48
N GLY A 118 14.96 -19.05 4.03
CA GLY A 118 14.80 -19.51 5.41
C GLY A 118 16.09 -20.11 5.97
N TRP A 119 15.95 -20.77 7.11
CA TRP A 119 17.04 -21.44 7.82
C TRP A 119 16.71 -22.91 8.03
N ASP A 120 17.68 -23.80 7.78
CA ASP A 120 17.52 -25.21 8.07
C ASP A 120 17.79 -25.56 9.55
N GLN A 121 17.68 -26.84 9.88
CA GLN A 121 17.81 -27.35 11.26
C GLN A 121 19.23 -27.16 11.83
N ASP A 122 20.24 -27.06 10.98
CA ASP A 122 21.65 -26.86 11.38
C ASP A 122 21.98 -25.36 11.46
N GLY A 123 21.07 -24.51 10.98
CA GLY A 123 21.21 -23.07 10.94
C GLY A 123 21.91 -22.54 9.70
N ASP A 124 21.98 -23.33 8.64
CA ASP A 124 22.46 -22.88 7.34
C ASP A 124 21.32 -22.22 6.54
N PRO A 125 21.61 -21.15 5.77
CA PRO A 125 20.65 -20.56 4.85
C PRO A 125 20.12 -21.59 3.84
N CYS A 126 18.81 -21.58 3.62
CA CYS A 126 18.16 -22.47 2.67
C CYS A 126 17.08 -21.74 1.86
N LEU A 127 16.61 -22.39 0.80
CA LEU A 127 15.43 -21.95 0.05
C LEU A 127 14.27 -22.91 0.33
N VAL A 128 13.06 -22.39 0.34
CA VAL A 128 11.85 -23.19 0.50
C VAL A 128 10.92 -22.89 -0.66
N LEU A 129 10.70 -23.91 -1.49
CA LEU A 129 9.85 -23.82 -2.67
C LEU A 129 8.44 -24.20 -2.28
N THR A 130 7.48 -23.33 -2.59
CA THR A 130 6.07 -23.67 -2.54
C THR A 130 5.68 -24.27 -3.87
N VAL A 131 5.23 -25.52 -3.84
CA VAL A 131 4.89 -26.26 -5.04
C VAL A 131 3.48 -26.80 -4.94
N GLU A 132 2.79 -26.79 -6.08
CA GLU A 132 1.44 -27.32 -6.22
C GLU A 132 1.49 -28.49 -7.21
N ASP A 133 0.89 -29.63 -6.85
CA ASP A 133 0.75 -30.75 -7.77
C ASP A 133 -0.48 -30.59 -8.68
N GLY A 134 -0.56 -31.40 -9.75
CA GLY A 134 -1.65 -31.34 -10.73
C GLY A 134 -3.07 -31.61 -10.20
N VAL A 135 -3.23 -31.90 -8.91
CA VAL A 135 -4.54 -32.05 -8.23
C VAL A 135 -4.78 -30.98 -7.16
N GLY A 136 -3.92 -29.96 -7.06
CA GLY A 136 -4.08 -28.80 -6.19
C GLY A 136 -3.48 -28.94 -4.79
N THR A 137 -2.64 -29.96 -4.55
CA THR A 137 -2.01 -30.18 -3.25
C THR A 137 -0.74 -29.34 -3.13
N VAL A 138 -0.67 -28.50 -2.09
CA VAL A 138 0.50 -27.68 -1.79
C VAL A 138 1.51 -28.45 -0.94
N ALA A 139 2.79 -28.26 -1.21
CA ALA A 139 3.91 -28.70 -0.37
C ALA A 139 5.02 -27.64 -0.32
N PHE A 140 5.71 -27.56 0.80
CA PHE A 140 6.92 -26.76 0.98
C PHE A 140 8.14 -27.67 0.89
N LEU A 141 9.06 -27.35 -0.02
CA LEU A 141 10.27 -28.12 -0.28
C LEU A 141 11.48 -27.30 0.12
N GLN A 142 12.05 -27.60 1.28
CA GLN A 142 13.33 -27.04 1.69
C GLN A 142 14.44 -27.66 0.86
N ILE A 143 15.28 -26.82 0.26
CA ILE A 143 16.48 -27.22 -0.48
C ILE A 143 17.69 -26.40 -0.02
N GLY A 144 18.88 -26.98 -0.13
CA GLY A 144 20.14 -26.30 0.15
C GLY A 144 21.33 -27.02 -0.50
N PRO A 145 22.46 -26.35 -0.69
CA PRO A 145 23.63 -26.91 -1.36
C PRO A 145 24.13 -28.18 -0.65
N GLY A 146 24.16 -29.31 -1.37
CA GLY A 146 24.71 -30.57 -0.85
C GLY A 146 23.91 -31.22 0.29
N LYS A 147 22.71 -30.73 0.61
CA LYS A 147 21.84 -31.27 1.68
C LYS A 147 20.64 -32.02 1.10
N PRO A 148 20.19 -33.12 1.74
CA PRO A 148 18.93 -33.75 1.37
C PRO A 148 17.77 -32.79 1.62
N GLY A 149 16.92 -32.59 0.61
CA GLY A 149 15.75 -31.73 0.74
C GLY A 149 14.72 -32.29 1.73
N ARG A 150 13.93 -31.40 2.34
CA ARG A 150 12.84 -31.77 3.27
C ARG A 150 11.51 -31.30 2.70
N THR A 151 10.51 -32.19 2.74
CA THR A 151 9.13 -31.85 2.38
C THR A 151 8.30 -31.63 3.63
N HIS A 152 7.59 -30.51 3.68
CA HIS A 152 6.52 -30.24 4.62
C HIS A 152 5.21 -30.06 3.86
N ARG A 153 4.14 -30.73 4.29
CA ARG A 153 2.80 -30.50 3.72
C ARG A 153 2.05 -29.62 4.71
N PRO A 154 1.68 -28.38 4.34
CA PRO A 154 0.99 -27.50 5.26
C PRO A 154 -0.37 -28.08 5.64
N ALA A 155 -0.70 -27.98 6.93
CA ALA A 155 -2.04 -28.33 7.43
C ALA A 155 -3.04 -27.20 7.21
N SER A 156 -2.54 -25.97 7.06
CA SER A 156 -3.30 -24.73 6.92
C SER A 156 -3.15 -24.15 5.50
N PRO A 157 -4.21 -23.59 4.90
CA PRO A 157 -4.08 -22.91 3.62
C PRO A 157 -3.32 -21.59 3.78
N GLY A 158 -2.62 -21.15 2.74
CA GLY A 158 -2.01 -19.83 2.68
C GLY A 158 -0.60 -19.82 2.09
N GLN A 159 0.01 -18.64 2.14
CA GLN A 159 1.36 -18.39 1.65
C GLN A 159 2.39 -18.59 2.78
N LEU A 160 3.49 -19.30 2.52
CA LEU A 160 4.60 -19.37 3.47
C LEU A 160 5.29 -17.99 3.56
N VAL A 161 5.36 -17.41 4.75
CA VAL A 161 6.00 -16.08 4.98
C VAL A 161 7.25 -16.13 5.85
N HIS A 162 7.49 -17.24 6.54
CA HIS A 162 8.70 -17.45 7.33
C HIS A 162 9.02 -18.93 7.51
N TRP A 163 10.31 -19.25 7.45
CA TRP A 163 10.84 -20.60 7.67
C TRP A 163 12.13 -20.56 8.48
N ASP A 164 12.11 -21.17 9.66
CA ASP A 164 13.27 -21.32 10.54
C ASP A 164 13.20 -22.65 11.28
N LEU A 165 13.85 -23.68 10.73
CA LEU A 165 13.84 -25.02 11.34
C LEU A 165 14.70 -25.14 12.58
N ARG A 166 15.63 -24.21 12.85
CA ARG A 166 16.33 -24.17 14.15
C ARG A 166 15.34 -24.06 15.31
N HIS A 167 14.20 -23.42 15.04
CA HIS A 167 13.11 -23.19 15.98
C HIS A 167 11.85 -24.00 15.66
N ASP A 168 11.96 -24.99 14.76
CA ASP A 168 10.84 -25.81 14.27
C ASP A 168 9.64 -24.94 13.86
N ALA A 169 9.87 -23.93 13.00
CA ALA A 169 8.86 -22.92 12.69
C ALA A 169 8.66 -22.76 11.18
N ALA A 170 7.42 -22.93 10.75
CA ALA A 170 6.91 -22.46 9.46
C ALA A 170 5.70 -21.56 9.70
N VAL A 171 5.75 -20.30 9.27
CA VAL A 171 4.62 -19.37 9.42
C VAL A 171 3.92 -19.21 8.08
N ILE A 172 2.64 -19.56 8.06
CA ILE A 172 1.78 -19.51 6.88
C ILE A 172 0.77 -18.37 7.06
N ARG A 173 0.68 -17.48 6.07
CA ARG A 173 -0.28 -16.39 6.03
C ARG A 173 -1.50 -16.78 5.20
N GLU A 174 -2.64 -16.89 5.85
CA GLU A 174 -3.96 -16.98 5.23
C GLU A 174 -4.52 -15.56 5.15
N ASP A 175 -4.54 -14.99 3.95
CA ASP A 175 -5.07 -13.63 3.74
C ASP A 175 -6.59 -13.62 3.85
N ARG A 176 -7.10 -12.82 4.79
CA ARG A 176 -8.54 -12.60 5.05
C ARG A 176 -8.98 -11.15 4.81
N GLY A 177 -8.05 -10.34 4.30
CA GLY A 177 -8.16 -8.90 4.15
C GLY A 177 -6.83 -8.20 4.45
N PRO A 178 -6.71 -6.89 4.16
CA PRO A 178 -5.45 -6.16 4.22
C PRO A 178 -4.86 -5.97 5.64
N TRP A 179 -5.69 -6.12 6.68
CA TRP A 179 -5.31 -5.82 8.06
C TRP A 179 -5.37 -7.01 9.03
N ASP A 180 -6.11 -8.07 8.67
CA ASP A 180 -6.50 -9.16 9.57
C ASP A 180 -6.13 -10.54 9.00
N SER A 181 -4.95 -10.67 8.38
CA SER A 181 -4.44 -11.99 7.98
C SER A 181 -4.41 -12.92 9.19
N ARG A 182 -4.75 -14.19 8.95
CA ARG A 182 -4.55 -15.25 9.94
C ARG A 182 -3.20 -15.90 9.69
N LEU A 183 -2.34 -15.87 10.69
CA LEU A 183 -1.03 -16.51 10.65
C LEU A 183 -1.11 -17.86 11.36
N HIS A 184 -0.59 -18.89 10.72
CA HIS A 184 -0.51 -20.24 11.25
C HIS A 184 0.96 -20.61 11.45
N LEU A 185 1.36 -20.83 12.70
CA LEU A 185 2.65 -21.41 13.06
C LEU A 185 2.52 -22.93 13.05
N GLU A 186 3.17 -23.55 12.08
CA GLU A 186 3.29 -24.98 11.93
C GLU A 186 4.69 -25.47 12.34
N ARG A 187 4.78 -26.77 12.63
CA ARG A 187 5.96 -27.44 13.19
C ARG A 187 6.47 -28.56 12.27
N PRO A 188 7.32 -28.26 11.26
CA PRO A 188 7.76 -29.25 10.29
C PRO A 188 8.57 -30.44 10.86
N LEU A 189 9.18 -30.29 12.04
CA LEU A 189 9.98 -31.32 12.71
C LEU A 189 9.17 -32.10 13.74
N SER A 190 8.51 -31.40 14.68
CA SER A 190 7.75 -32.07 15.75
C SER A 190 6.36 -32.52 15.35
N LEU A 191 5.81 -32.00 14.24
CA LEU A 191 4.46 -32.28 13.74
C LEU A 191 3.36 -31.98 14.78
N SER A 192 3.61 -31.01 15.68
CA SER A 192 2.61 -30.54 16.64
C SER A 192 1.48 -29.81 15.93
N ALA A 193 0.30 -29.75 16.57
CA ALA A 193 -0.86 -29.05 16.02
C ALA A 193 -0.54 -27.57 15.71
N PRO A 194 -1.02 -27.03 14.56
CA PRO A 194 -0.82 -25.63 14.23
C PRO A 194 -1.38 -24.68 15.28
N GLN A 195 -0.70 -23.55 15.46
CA GLN A 195 -1.15 -22.45 16.31
C GLN A 195 -1.46 -21.24 15.45
N SER A 196 -2.59 -20.58 15.70
CA SER A 196 -2.98 -19.43 14.88
C SER A 196 -3.09 -18.15 15.68
N VAL A 197 -2.71 -17.04 15.06
CA VAL A 197 -2.94 -15.67 15.54
C VAL A 197 -3.52 -14.84 14.40
N VAL A 198 -4.39 -13.88 14.72
CA VAL A 198 -4.85 -12.86 13.75
C VAL A 198 -3.99 -11.63 13.93
N ALA A 199 -3.10 -11.39 12.97
CA ALA A 199 -2.22 -10.24 12.91
C ALA A 199 -1.52 -10.21 11.55
N ARG A 200 -1.02 -9.04 11.15
CA ARG A 200 -0.14 -8.95 9.98
C ARG A 200 1.28 -9.36 10.35
N TRP A 201 1.89 -10.22 9.55
CA TRP A 201 3.31 -10.55 9.65
C TRP A 201 4.16 -9.36 9.17
N ALA A 202 5.08 -8.88 10.01
CA ALA A 202 5.96 -7.77 9.67
C ALA A 202 7.40 -8.22 9.40
N ASP A 203 7.95 -9.12 10.22
CA ASP A 203 9.33 -9.61 10.09
C ASP A 203 9.55 -10.90 10.89
N GLY A 204 10.63 -11.63 10.63
CA GLY A 204 11.04 -12.79 11.41
C GLY A 204 12.55 -12.82 11.65
N ARG A 205 12.96 -13.17 12.87
CA ARG A 205 14.37 -13.31 13.24
C ARG A 205 14.53 -14.29 14.40
N GLU A 206 15.42 -15.28 14.25
CA GLU A 206 15.91 -16.14 15.35
C GLU A 206 14.80 -16.66 16.28
N GLY A 207 13.78 -17.33 15.71
CA GLY A 207 12.66 -17.86 16.49
C GLY A 207 11.70 -16.79 17.05
N ARG A 208 11.82 -15.54 16.60
CA ARG A 208 10.88 -14.45 16.87
C ARG A 208 10.16 -14.04 15.60
N GLY A 209 8.86 -13.80 15.72
CA GLY A 209 8.04 -13.11 14.71
C GLY A 209 7.67 -11.71 15.20
N LEU A 210 7.76 -10.72 14.33
CA LEU A 210 7.24 -9.38 14.58
C LEU A 210 5.88 -9.26 13.92
N LEU A 211 4.87 -8.91 14.70
CA LEU A 211 3.49 -8.81 14.23
C LEU A 211 2.94 -7.41 14.44
N ILE A 212 2.04 -7.01 13.55
CA ILE A 212 1.26 -5.79 13.68
C ILE A 212 -0.21 -6.20 13.77
N GLU A 213 -0.80 -6.00 14.93
CA GLU A 213 -2.21 -6.30 15.18
C GLU A 213 -2.99 -4.99 15.15
N THR A 214 -4.18 -5.03 14.54
CA THR A 214 -5.12 -3.89 14.54
C THR A 214 -6.44 -4.34 15.17
N PRO A 215 -6.52 -4.40 16.51
CA PRO A 215 -7.71 -4.92 17.17
C PRO A 215 -8.95 -4.09 16.84
N SER A 216 -10.11 -4.74 16.76
CA SER A 216 -11.39 -4.04 16.66
C SER A 216 -11.56 -3.10 17.86
N GLY A 217 -11.34 -1.81 17.64
CA GLY A 217 -11.46 -0.79 18.67
C GLY A 217 -10.23 -0.36 19.41
N ALA A 218 -9.04 -0.67 18.91
CA ALA A 218 -7.80 -0.03 19.35
C ALA A 218 -7.04 0.47 18.12
N GLY A 219 -6.04 1.35 18.35
CA GLY A 219 -5.04 1.62 17.32
C GLY A 219 -4.19 0.37 17.04
N SER A 220 -3.51 0.35 15.90
CA SER A 220 -2.58 -0.74 15.61
C SER A 220 -1.47 -0.79 16.64
N ARG A 221 -0.99 -1.99 16.94
CA ARG A 221 0.01 -2.24 17.97
C ARG A 221 1.00 -3.30 17.53
N LEU A 222 2.22 -3.15 18.02
CA LEU A 222 3.33 -4.06 17.77
C LEU A 222 3.28 -5.23 18.76
N LEU A 223 3.44 -6.45 18.25
CA LEU A 223 3.60 -7.66 19.04
C LEU A 223 4.90 -8.38 18.66
N VAL A 224 5.51 -9.06 19.62
CA VAL A 224 6.59 -10.03 19.37
C VAL A 224 6.04 -11.42 19.69
N TRP A 225 6.11 -12.30 18.71
CA TRP A 225 5.74 -13.70 18.81
C TRP A 225 6.97 -14.56 19.03
N ASP A 226 7.06 -15.17 20.21
CA ASP A 226 8.01 -16.25 20.42
C ASP A 226 7.53 -17.51 19.68
N LEU A 227 8.19 -17.84 18.58
CA LEU A 227 7.86 -18.97 17.75
C LEU A 227 8.19 -20.31 18.42
N THR A 228 8.70 -20.33 19.65
CA THR A 228 8.92 -21.56 20.45
C THR A 228 7.86 -21.76 21.54
N SER A 229 7.33 -20.67 22.12
CA SER A 229 6.48 -20.71 23.33
C SER A 229 5.01 -20.39 23.12
N SER A 230 4.61 -19.96 21.91
CA SER A 230 3.26 -19.93 21.32
C SER A 230 2.39 -18.66 21.40
N SER A 231 2.50 -17.80 22.42
CA SER A 231 1.64 -16.61 22.50
C SER A 231 2.42 -15.33 22.20
N PRO A 232 1.93 -14.46 21.29
CA PRO A 232 2.55 -13.17 21.06
C PRO A 232 2.32 -12.22 22.23
N ILE A 233 3.35 -11.44 22.54
CA ILE A 233 3.34 -10.44 23.62
C ILE A 233 3.35 -9.03 23.03
N ARG A 234 2.61 -8.12 23.68
CA ARG A 234 2.58 -6.72 23.28
C ARG A 234 3.89 -6.03 23.63
N VAL A 235 4.42 -5.29 22.66
CA VAL A 235 5.54 -4.37 22.84
C VAL A 235 4.99 -2.96 23.04
N ALA A 236 5.60 -2.18 23.94
CA ALA A 236 5.28 -0.77 24.03
C ALA A 236 5.74 -0.07 22.75
N GLY A 237 4.90 0.76 22.15
CA GLY A 237 5.23 1.44 20.90
C GLY A 237 4.87 2.91 20.96
N PRO A 238 5.36 3.70 20.01
CA PRO A 238 5.00 5.10 19.90
C PRO A 238 3.49 5.27 19.65
N ALA A 239 2.97 6.45 19.99
CA ALA A 239 1.58 6.79 19.68
C ALA A 239 1.39 6.99 18.17
N GLY A 240 0.26 6.54 17.63
CA GLY A 240 -0.08 6.62 16.22
C GLY A 240 -0.42 5.27 15.61
N HIS A 241 -0.57 5.22 14.30
CA HIS A 241 -0.82 3.97 13.57
C HIS A 241 0.50 3.38 13.10
N VAL A 242 0.84 2.19 13.59
CA VAL A 242 1.99 1.40 13.12
C VAL A 242 1.70 0.89 11.70
N ASP A 243 2.39 1.45 10.71
CA ASP A 243 2.25 1.12 9.29
C ASP A 243 3.23 0.02 8.85
N ASP A 244 4.43 -0.04 9.43
CA ASP A 244 5.37 -1.13 9.17
C ASP A 244 6.40 -1.27 10.31
N ALA A 245 7.07 -2.42 10.41
CA ALA A 245 8.12 -2.64 11.40
C ALA A 245 9.10 -3.75 11.01
N ARG A 246 10.37 -3.64 11.39
CA ARG A 246 11.43 -4.66 11.16
C ARG A 246 12.35 -4.77 12.37
N PHE A 247 12.87 -5.97 12.65
CA PHE A 247 13.97 -6.10 13.61
C PHE A 247 15.24 -5.45 13.06
N LEU A 248 16.01 -4.79 13.91
CA LEU A 248 17.38 -4.43 13.58
C LEU A 248 18.24 -5.70 13.50
N ARG A 249 19.18 -5.74 12.54
CA ARG A 249 20.11 -6.86 12.34
C ARG A 249 21.47 -6.58 12.99
N ASP A 250 21.47 -5.83 14.08
CA ASP A 250 22.66 -5.38 14.85
C ASP A 250 23.00 -6.31 16.03
N GLY A 251 22.37 -7.49 16.09
CA GLY A 251 22.46 -8.44 17.20
C GLY A 251 21.54 -8.13 18.38
N SER A 252 20.91 -6.95 18.44
CA SER A 252 19.92 -6.59 19.47
C SER A 252 18.50 -7.03 19.10
N GLU A 253 17.56 -7.07 20.04
CA GLU A 253 16.13 -7.31 19.74
C GLU A 253 15.37 -6.02 19.37
N ARG A 254 16.08 -4.91 19.11
CA ARG A 254 15.45 -3.62 18.80
C ARG A 254 14.67 -3.69 17.48
N VAL A 255 13.63 -2.88 17.40
CA VAL A 255 12.69 -2.83 16.27
C VAL A 255 12.60 -1.42 15.72
N LEU A 256 12.83 -1.27 14.42
CA LEU A 256 12.44 -0.07 13.69
C LEU A 256 10.94 -0.13 13.41
N THR A 257 10.23 0.95 13.72
CA THR A 257 8.79 1.10 13.50
C THR A 257 8.53 2.34 12.66
N VAL A 258 7.72 2.20 11.61
CA VAL A 258 7.15 3.31 10.83
C VAL A 258 5.76 3.60 11.39
N VAL A 259 5.55 4.82 11.88
CA VAL A 259 4.29 5.22 12.49
C VAL A 259 3.73 6.43 11.79
N THR A 260 2.49 6.29 11.31
CA THR A 260 1.73 7.40 10.76
C THR A 260 1.07 8.19 11.88
N ALA A 261 1.39 9.48 11.97
CA ALA A 261 0.77 10.45 12.85
C ALA A 261 0.47 11.73 12.04
N ASP A 262 -0.74 12.27 12.19
CA ASP A 262 -1.16 13.51 11.51
C ASP A 262 -0.91 13.50 9.99
N GLY A 263 -1.13 12.33 9.37
CA GLY A 263 -0.99 12.11 7.94
C GLY A 263 0.45 12.08 7.42
N SER A 264 1.47 12.05 8.28
CA SER A 264 2.88 11.85 7.91
C SER A 264 3.50 10.68 8.66
N ASP A 265 4.48 10.03 8.05
CA ASP A 265 5.18 8.91 8.68
C ASP A 265 6.41 9.40 9.46
N THR A 266 6.60 8.81 10.64
CA THR A 266 7.73 9.03 11.54
C THR A 266 8.41 7.70 11.83
N LEU A 267 9.70 7.76 12.18
CA LEU A 267 10.51 6.58 12.48
C LEU A 267 10.81 6.51 13.96
N HIS A 268 10.68 5.31 14.52
CA HIS A 268 10.97 5.03 15.92
C HIS A 268 11.81 3.77 16.05
N VAL A 269 12.76 3.76 16.96
CA VAL A 269 13.43 2.54 17.41
C VAL A 269 12.92 2.20 18.79
N THR A 270 12.42 0.98 18.91
CA THR A 270 11.82 0.45 20.13
C THR A 270 12.66 -0.72 20.62
N ASP A 271 13.02 -0.72 21.89
CA ASP A 271 13.60 -1.88 22.56
C ASP A 271 12.47 -2.67 23.26
N PRO A 272 12.14 -3.89 22.80
CA PRO A 272 11.08 -4.69 23.40
C PRO A 272 11.29 -5.05 24.88
N GLN A 273 12.55 -5.10 25.34
CA GLN A 273 12.88 -5.51 26.72
C GLN A 273 12.66 -4.36 27.70
N SER A 274 13.26 -3.21 27.44
CA SER A 274 13.07 -2.01 28.25
C SER A 274 11.72 -1.33 28.03
N LYS A 275 11.04 -1.64 26.90
CA LYS A 275 9.80 -0.98 26.45
C LYS A 275 9.98 0.51 26.15
N GLU A 276 11.22 0.94 25.95
CA GLU A 276 11.54 2.30 25.55
C GLU A 276 11.43 2.44 24.03
N SER A 277 10.80 3.53 23.59
CA SER A 277 10.68 3.88 22.17
C SER A 277 11.21 5.29 21.97
N ALA A 278 12.21 5.44 21.12
CA ALA A 278 12.85 6.71 20.80
C ALA A 278 12.56 7.10 19.34
N PRO A 279 12.09 8.33 19.07
CA PRO A 279 11.97 8.83 17.71
C PRO A 279 13.36 8.99 17.08
N LEU A 280 13.47 8.67 15.80
CA LEU A 280 14.66 8.98 15.01
C LEU A 280 14.53 10.37 14.38
N PRO A 281 15.59 11.18 14.36
CA PRO A 281 15.56 12.53 13.81
C PRO A 281 15.51 12.47 12.27
N LEU A 282 14.31 12.38 11.71
CA LEU A 282 14.09 12.47 10.27
C LEU A 282 13.57 13.87 9.91
N HIS A 283 14.26 14.54 8.99
CA HIS A 283 13.83 15.84 8.49
C HIS A 283 12.82 15.70 7.35
N GLY A 284 11.64 16.31 7.53
CA GLY A 284 10.62 16.39 6.49
C GLY A 284 9.35 15.61 6.82
N THR A 285 8.41 15.64 5.86
CA THR A 285 7.13 14.93 5.91
C THR A 285 7.07 13.92 4.77
N GLY A 286 6.04 13.08 4.77
CA GLY A 286 5.79 12.14 3.70
C GLY A 286 5.48 10.73 4.19
N ARG A 287 5.11 9.87 3.25
CA ARG A 287 4.91 8.45 3.44
C ARG A 287 6.25 7.73 3.33
N ILE A 288 6.54 6.84 4.27
CA ILE A 288 7.75 6.03 4.32
C ILE A 288 7.38 4.57 4.05
N ARG A 289 8.20 3.90 3.26
CA ARG A 289 8.09 2.47 2.98
C ARG A 289 9.42 1.79 3.18
N ILE A 290 9.45 0.75 4.00
CA ILE A 290 10.60 -0.13 4.10
C ILE A 290 10.70 -0.92 2.78
N ARG A 291 11.90 -0.95 2.21
CA ARG A 291 12.22 -1.59 0.92
C ARG A 291 13.19 -2.75 1.06
N ALA A 292 14.10 -2.69 2.04
CA ALA A 292 15.06 -3.75 2.36
C ALA A 292 15.35 -3.75 3.87
N ALA A 293 15.62 -4.90 4.45
CA ALA A 293 15.93 -5.06 5.88
C ALA A 293 16.95 -6.19 6.09
N GLY A 294 18.20 -5.92 5.72
CA GLY A 294 19.27 -6.91 5.68
C GLY A 294 20.31 -6.75 6.80
N PRO A 295 21.38 -7.57 6.75
CA PRO A 295 22.46 -7.55 7.73
C PRO A 295 23.24 -6.23 7.76
N GLN A 296 23.13 -5.40 6.72
CA GLN A 296 23.82 -4.10 6.65
C GLN A 296 22.99 -2.94 7.20
N GLY A 297 21.68 -3.12 7.40
CA GLY A 297 20.77 -2.04 7.80
C GLY A 297 19.40 -2.12 7.12
N ILE A 298 18.62 -1.05 7.27
CA ILE A 298 17.25 -0.95 6.76
C ILE A 298 17.13 0.17 5.74
N GLY A 299 16.71 -0.21 4.54
CA GLY A 299 16.43 0.66 3.41
C GLY A 299 15.00 1.11 3.36
N MET A 300 14.79 2.40 3.18
CA MET A 300 13.49 3.02 3.13
C MET A 300 13.38 3.99 1.96
N TYR A 301 12.17 4.08 1.42
CA TYR A 301 11.78 5.07 0.43
C TYR A 301 10.75 6.01 1.04
N ARG A 302 10.97 7.32 0.92
CA ARG A 302 10.00 8.34 1.32
C ARG A 302 9.51 9.10 0.11
N VAL A 303 8.23 9.45 0.12
CA VAL A 303 7.62 10.33 -0.87
C VAL A 303 6.66 11.32 -0.21
N SER A 304 6.68 12.58 -0.65
CA SER A 304 5.83 13.67 -0.18
C SER A 304 5.30 14.47 -1.37
N THR A 305 4.05 14.97 -1.26
CA THR A 305 3.48 15.88 -2.26
C THR A 305 4.37 17.11 -2.43
N LEU A 306 4.87 17.73 -1.36
CA LEU A 306 5.64 18.97 -1.46
C LEU A 306 7.15 18.77 -1.38
N GLN A 307 7.63 17.77 -0.65
CA GLN A 307 9.07 17.58 -0.43
C GLN A 307 9.76 16.66 -1.43
N GLY A 308 9.00 16.04 -2.35
CA GLY A 308 9.56 15.10 -3.33
C GLY A 308 9.86 13.74 -2.71
N SER A 309 10.77 12.99 -3.33
CA SER A 309 11.20 11.68 -2.86
C SER A 309 12.58 11.71 -2.22
N SER A 310 12.85 10.72 -1.37
CA SER A 310 14.18 10.49 -0.81
C SER A 310 14.39 9.03 -0.45
N TRP A 311 15.62 8.56 -0.63
CA TRP A 311 16.10 7.26 -0.18
C TRP A 311 16.77 7.42 1.19
N ILE A 312 16.34 6.61 2.15
CA ILE A 312 16.79 6.68 3.54
C ILE A 312 17.41 5.34 3.91
N TRP A 313 18.55 5.39 4.59
CA TRP A 313 19.25 4.22 5.10
C TRP A 313 19.48 4.36 6.60
N LEU A 314 19.04 3.35 7.35
CA LEU A 314 19.37 3.19 8.76
C LEU A 314 20.48 2.15 8.87
N ASP A 315 21.67 2.57 9.31
CA ASP A 315 22.78 1.65 9.57
C ASP A 315 22.64 0.90 10.91
N LEU A 316 23.55 -0.03 11.17
CA LEU A 316 23.54 -0.86 12.39
C LEU A 316 23.81 -0.07 13.68
N ASP A 317 24.48 1.08 13.56
CA ASP A 317 24.70 2.02 14.67
C ASP A 317 23.50 2.96 14.89
N VAL A 318 22.43 2.76 14.12
CA VAL A 318 21.17 3.51 14.20
C VAL A 318 21.33 4.97 13.75
N ASN A 319 22.25 5.23 12.81
CA ASN A 319 22.34 6.52 12.14
C ASN A 319 21.50 6.52 10.85
N LEU A 320 20.78 7.62 10.65
CA LEU A 320 20.01 7.85 9.42
C LEU A 320 20.87 8.60 8.39
N HIS A 321 20.99 7.99 7.22
CA HIS A 321 21.58 8.60 6.03
C HIS A 321 20.45 8.86 5.03
N GLN A 322 20.40 10.04 4.45
CA GLN A 322 19.34 10.43 3.52
C GLN A 322 19.95 10.99 2.23
N THR A 323 19.47 10.48 1.10
CA THR A 323 19.79 10.99 -0.24
C THR A 323 18.50 11.42 -0.93
N GLN A 324 18.55 12.52 -1.67
CA GLN A 324 17.40 12.97 -2.47
C GLN A 324 17.08 11.94 -3.56
N GLY A 325 15.78 11.67 -3.76
CA GLY A 325 15.29 10.83 -4.85
C GLY A 325 15.12 11.60 -6.15
N GLU A 326 14.53 10.95 -7.13
CA GLU A 326 14.34 11.51 -8.48
C GLU A 326 13.15 12.46 -8.56
N VAL A 327 12.07 12.22 -7.81
CA VAL A 327 10.98 13.17 -7.73
C VAL A 327 11.45 14.43 -6.99
N PRO A 328 11.55 15.59 -7.67
CA PRO A 328 12.04 16.78 -7.02
C PRO A 328 11.02 17.32 -6.00
N PRO A 329 11.49 18.12 -5.02
CA PRO A 329 10.62 19.00 -4.26
C PRO A 329 9.72 19.82 -5.18
N TYR A 330 8.49 20.09 -4.74
CA TYR A 330 7.57 20.93 -5.47
C TYR A 330 8.16 22.34 -5.61
N GLY A 331 8.31 22.80 -6.86
CA GLY A 331 8.94 24.09 -7.18
C GLY A 331 8.03 25.31 -6.98
N GLY A 332 6.74 25.10 -6.78
CA GLY A 332 5.77 26.17 -6.54
C GLY A 332 5.69 26.62 -5.09
N GLU A 333 4.89 27.65 -4.84
CA GLU A 333 4.68 28.20 -3.51
C GLU A 333 3.41 27.64 -2.88
N ALA A 334 3.55 26.57 -2.09
CA ALA A 334 2.46 25.99 -1.30
C ALA A 334 2.91 25.60 0.10
N ALA A 335 1.95 25.35 0.98
CA ALA A 335 2.14 24.83 2.33
C ALA A 335 1.27 23.59 2.54
N LEU A 336 1.83 22.62 3.27
CA LEU A 336 1.14 21.46 3.79
C LEU A 336 1.04 21.58 5.31
N SER A 337 -0.14 21.38 5.85
CA SER A 337 -0.37 21.27 7.29
C SER A 337 -1.42 20.21 7.60
N HIS A 338 -1.26 19.51 8.71
CA HIS A 338 -2.37 18.79 9.32
C HIS A 338 -3.28 19.76 10.08
N ALA A 339 -4.59 19.58 9.96
CA ALA A 339 -5.58 20.40 10.65
C ALA A 339 -6.82 19.57 11.02
N TRP A 340 -7.68 20.16 11.85
CA TRP A 340 -8.99 19.60 12.19
C TRP A 340 -10.07 20.62 11.82
N TYR A 341 -10.98 20.24 10.92
CA TYR A 341 -12.19 21.00 10.64
C TYR A 341 -13.30 20.44 11.50
N GLY A 342 -13.58 21.12 12.62
CA GLY A 342 -14.46 20.58 13.66
C GLY A 342 -13.86 19.30 14.27
N ARG A 343 -14.48 18.15 14.00
CA ARG A 343 -14.01 16.83 14.47
C ARG A 343 -13.32 16.01 13.38
N THR A 344 -13.04 16.64 12.24
CA THR A 344 -12.64 15.95 11.03
C THR A 344 -11.19 16.27 10.69
N PRO A 345 -10.27 15.29 10.76
CA PRO A 345 -8.87 15.51 10.45
C PRO A 345 -8.66 15.67 8.94
N VAL A 346 -7.75 16.57 8.56
CA VAL A 346 -7.44 16.85 7.16
C VAL A 346 -5.95 17.08 6.96
N LEU A 347 -5.47 16.73 5.78
CA LEU A 347 -4.25 17.30 5.21
C LEU A 347 -4.64 18.48 4.33
N GLN A 348 -4.19 19.66 4.72
CA GLN A 348 -4.50 20.91 4.05
C GLN A 348 -3.29 21.33 3.19
N TYR A 349 -3.47 21.33 1.87
CA TYR A 349 -2.52 21.85 0.92
C TYR A 349 -3.02 23.19 0.40
N LEU A 350 -2.35 24.29 0.77
CA LEU A 350 -2.72 25.63 0.34
C LEU A 350 -1.65 26.23 -0.57
N PRO A 351 -2.03 26.85 -1.70
CA PRO A 351 -1.13 27.76 -2.38
C PRO A 351 -0.83 28.96 -1.46
N LYS A 352 0.36 29.57 -1.56
CA LYS A 352 0.71 30.76 -0.77
C LYS A 352 -0.07 32.01 -1.20
N ARG A 353 -0.63 32.00 -2.41
CA ARG A 353 -1.60 32.99 -2.89
C ARG A 353 -3.02 32.60 -2.47
N PRO A 354 -3.96 33.55 -2.31
CA PRO A 354 -5.34 33.22 -2.04
C PRO A 354 -5.88 32.20 -3.05
N PRO A 355 -6.40 31.05 -2.59
CA PRO A 355 -6.93 30.03 -3.49
C PRO A 355 -8.20 30.52 -4.18
N VAL A 356 -8.39 30.11 -5.44
CA VAL A 356 -9.57 30.48 -6.24
C VAL A 356 -10.66 29.41 -6.24
N ALA A 357 -10.28 28.17 -5.88
CA ALA A 357 -11.14 27.01 -5.81
C ALA A 357 -10.55 26.00 -4.81
N ALA A 358 -11.34 25.00 -4.41
CA ALA A 358 -10.85 23.90 -3.60
C ALA A 358 -11.28 22.53 -4.13
N VAL A 359 -10.43 21.54 -3.91
CA VAL A 359 -10.75 20.13 -4.14
C VAL A 359 -10.73 19.42 -2.80
N VAL A 360 -11.84 18.77 -2.44
CA VAL A 360 -11.88 17.82 -1.32
C VAL A 360 -11.54 16.44 -1.88
N SER A 361 -10.37 15.92 -1.55
CA SER A 361 -9.94 14.57 -1.93
C SER A 361 -10.39 13.54 -0.90
N LEU A 362 -10.95 12.44 -1.40
CA LEU A 362 -11.57 11.37 -0.64
C LEU A 362 -10.86 10.05 -0.97
N HIS A 363 -10.10 9.52 0.00
CA HIS A 363 -9.41 8.24 -0.17
C HIS A 363 -10.39 7.06 -0.29
N GLY A 364 -9.96 5.98 -0.97
CA GLY A 364 -10.66 4.69 -0.97
C GLY A 364 -10.52 3.93 0.35
N GLY A 365 -11.24 2.83 0.54
CA GLY A 365 -11.24 2.08 1.80
C GLY A 365 -12.60 1.43 2.08
N PRO A 366 -13.30 1.78 3.18
CA PRO A 366 -13.21 3.05 3.92
C PRO A 366 -12.13 3.13 5.00
N GLU A 367 -11.61 1.99 5.46
CA GLU A 367 -10.65 1.92 6.59
C GLU A 367 -9.20 2.15 6.11
N SER A 368 -8.98 3.31 5.51
CA SER A 368 -7.69 3.83 5.05
C SER A 368 -7.52 5.28 5.53
N LEU A 369 -6.54 6.02 5.01
CA LEU A 369 -6.39 7.45 5.28
C LEU A 369 -5.66 8.19 4.15
N GLU A 370 -5.95 9.47 4.01
CA GLU A 370 -5.12 10.47 3.34
C GLU A 370 -3.82 10.72 4.11
N ARG A 371 -2.70 10.71 3.38
CA ARG A 371 -1.33 10.89 3.87
C ARG A 371 -0.57 11.84 2.95
N ASP A 372 0.52 12.41 3.43
CA ASP A 372 1.46 13.14 2.58
C ASP A 372 2.19 12.17 1.66
N GLU A 373 1.76 12.10 0.40
CA GLU A 373 2.38 11.29 -0.65
C GLU A 373 2.04 11.88 -2.03
N LEU A 374 2.52 11.29 -3.13
CA LEU A 374 2.10 11.68 -4.48
C LEU A 374 0.74 11.05 -4.83
N ARG A 375 -0.30 11.43 -4.09
CA ARG A 375 -1.70 11.08 -4.38
C ARG A 375 -2.08 11.54 -5.79
N TRP A 376 -2.93 10.74 -6.44
CA TRP A 376 -3.42 11.00 -7.80
C TRP A 376 -2.28 11.34 -8.76
N ASP A 377 -1.18 10.61 -8.62
CA ASP A 377 -0.01 10.67 -9.51
C ASP A 377 0.60 12.08 -9.61
N GLY A 378 0.51 12.83 -8.50
CA GLY A 378 1.06 14.18 -8.38
C GLY A 378 0.08 15.30 -8.76
N LEU A 379 -1.18 15.00 -9.09
CA LEU A 379 -2.20 15.98 -9.49
C LEU A 379 -2.34 17.15 -8.50
N TYR A 380 -2.14 16.93 -7.20
CA TYR A 380 -2.20 18.00 -6.20
C TYR A 380 -1.22 19.14 -6.51
N ARG A 381 -0.02 18.85 -7.04
CA ARG A 381 0.96 19.88 -7.42
C ARG A 381 0.39 20.79 -8.51
N GLU A 382 -0.25 20.22 -9.52
CA GLU A 382 -0.87 20.99 -10.61
C GLU A 382 -2.07 21.82 -10.14
N LEU A 383 -2.86 21.26 -9.23
CA LEU A 383 -3.95 22.00 -8.60
C LEU A 383 -3.41 23.22 -7.83
N LEU A 384 -2.34 23.04 -7.06
CA LEU A 384 -1.70 24.14 -6.33
C LEU A 384 -1.13 25.21 -7.29
N ASP A 385 -0.51 24.80 -8.40
CA ASP A 385 -0.03 25.72 -9.45
C ASP A 385 -1.18 26.49 -10.09
N ALA A 386 -2.33 25.84 -10.30
CA ALA A 386 -3.56 26.48 -10.77
C ALA A 386 -4.22 27.39 -9.71
N GLY A 387 -3.74 27.39 -8.46
CA GLY A 387 -4.29 28.18 -7.37
C GLY A 387 -5.49 27.51 -6.71
N VAL A 388 -5.64 26.20 -6.87
CA VAL A 388 -6.67 25.37 -6.26
C VAL A 388 -6.11 24.77 -4.98
N ALA A 389 -6.78 25.01 -3.85
CA ALA A 389 -6.45 24.36 -2.59
C ALA A 389 -6.87 22.88 -2.62
N VAL A 390 -6.16 22.02 -1.89
CA VAL A 390 -6.54 20.61 -1.73
C VAL A 390 -6.77 20.30 -0.26
N ILE A 391 -7.92 19.72 0.05
CA ILE A 391 -8.30 19.20 1.36
C ILE A 391 -8.28 17.67 1.24
N GLY A 392 -7.18 17.04 1.68
CA GLY A 392 -7.11 15.60 1.84
C GLY A 392 -7.91 15.18 3.07
N LEU A 393 -9.15 14.77 2.86
CA LEU A 393 -10.12 14.53 3.93
C LEU A 393 -9.97 13.12 4.51
N ASN A 394 -9.68 13.05 5.81
CA ASN A 394 -9.76 11.82 6.58
C ASN A 394 -11.15 11.74 7.25
N TYR A 395 -12.16 11.45 6.44
CA TYR A 395 -13.56 11.39 6.85
C TYR A 395 -13.80 10.39 8.00
N CYS A 396 -14.90 10.53 8.72
CA CYS A 396 -15.33 9.55 9.73
C CYS A 396 -15.41 8.16 9.06
N GLY A 397 -14.67 7.18 9.58
CA GLY A 397 -14.38 5.92 8.87
C GLY A 397 -12.90 5.69 8.60
N SER A 398 -12.10 6.74 8.49
CA SER A 398 -10.65 6.63 8.28
C SER A 398 -9.95 5.98 9.46
N THR A 399 -8.86 5.28 9.19
CA THR A 399 -7.93 4.77 10.20
C THR A 399 -6.89 5.84 10.56
N GLY A 400 -6.05 5.59 11.59
CA GLY A 400 -5.01 6.53 12.02
C GLY A 400 -5.41 7.57 13.07
N TYR A 401 -6.71 7.81 13.27
CA TYR A 401 -7.23 8.82 14.21
C TYR A 401 -7.94 8.21 15.43
N GLY A 402 -7.68 6.94 15.68
CA GLY A 402 -8.28 6.17 16.77
C GLY A 402 -9.63 5.56 16.40
N PRO A 403 -10.03 4.54 17.17
CA PRO A 403 -11.18 3.68 16.85
C PRO A 403 -12.53 4.40 16.90
N ASP A 404 -12.65 5.44 17.72
CA ASP A 404 -13.88 6.22 17.81
C ASP A 404 -14.13 7.04 16.54
N HIS A 405 -13.08 7.55 15.90
CA HIS A 405 -13.18 8.22 14.60
C HIS A 405 -13.57 7.23 13.49
N THR A 406 -12.90 6.08 13.45
CA THR A 406 -13.18 5.01 12.47
C THR A 406 -14.61 4.49 12.58
N ARG A 407 -15.09 4.21 13.80
CA ARG A 407 -16.43 3.61 14.00
C ARG A 407 -17.59 4.57 13.92
N ARG A 408 -17.36 5.88 14.03
CA ARG A 408 -18.44 6.88 14.04
C ARG A 408 -19.32 6.82 12.79
N ALA A 409 -18.76 6.42 11.65
CA ALA A 409 -19.51 6.28 10.40
C ALA A 409 -20.19 4.92 10.22
N TRP A 410 -19.86 3.91 11.03
CA TRP A 410 -20.46 2.59 10.88
C TRP A 410 -21.98 2.67 11.02
N LYS A 411 -22.69 2.15 10.02
CA LYS A 411 -24.16 2.22 9.90
C LYS A 411 -24.74 3.64 9.90
N SER A 412 -23.92 4.65 9.69
CA SER A 412 -24.29 6.08 9.70
C SER A 412 -23.49 6.91 8.70
N TRP A 413 -22.99 6.27 7.63
CA TRP A 413 -22.10 6.87 6.64
C TRP A 413 -22.61 8.18 6.05
N THR A 414 -23.90 8.29 5.71
CA THR A 414 -24.48 9.54 5.19
C THR A 414 -24.36 10.70 6.18
N THR A 415 -24.83 10.52 7.42
CA THR A 415 -24.84 11.58 8.42
C THR A 415 -23.42 11.94 8.84
N ALA A 416 -22.55 10.94 9.03
CA ALA A 416 -21.16 11.18 9.38
C ALA A 416 -20.42 11.95 8.27
N PHE A 417 -20.58 11.52 7.00
CA PHE A 417 -19.94 12.20 5.88
C PHE A 417 -20.53 13.60 5.62
N GLN A 418 -21.83 13.80 5.85
CA GLN A 418 -22.45 15.12 5.75
C GLN A 418 -21.76 16.13 6.69
N GLU A 419 -21.51 15.74 7.94
CA GLU A 419 -20.80 16.58 8.91
C GLU A 419 -19.36 16.89 8.48
N ASP A 420 -18.67 15.90 7.89
CA ASP A 420 -17.30 16.06 7.40
C ASP A 420 -17.22 17.01 6.19
N VAL A 421 -18.10 16.85 5.19
CA VAL A 421 -18.12 17.70 3.99
C VAL A 421 -18.57 19.12 4.32
N ASP A 422 -19.55 19.30 5.21
CA ASP A 422 -19.99 20.62 5.67
C ASP A 422 -18.86 21.36 6.40
N SER A 423 -18.05 20.63 7.18
CA SER A 423 -16.86 21.19 7.86
C SER A 423 -15.79 21.63 6.86
N CYS A 424 -15.60 20.88 5.77
CA CYS A 424 -14.69 21.28 4.68
C CYS A 424 -15.17 22.54 3.96
N ILE A 425 -16.48 22.65 3.69
CA ILE A 425 -17.07 23.81 3.03
C ILE A 425 -16.96 25.06 3.93
N ALA A 426 -17.19 24.92 5.23
CA ALA A 426 -17.01 26.00 6.19
C ALA A 426 -15.55 26.48 6.26
N ALA A 427 -14.59 25.55 6.22
CA ALA A 427 -13.16 25.90 6.18
C ALA A 427 -12.77 26.60 4.87
N ALA A 428 -13.25 26.11 3.72
CA ALA A 428 -13.01 26.71 2.42
C ALA A 428 -13.60 28.14 2.33
N ALA A 429 -14.76 28.39 2.95
CA ALA A 429 -15.35 29.73 3.04
C ALA A 429 -14.43 30.72 3.79
N ALA A 430 -13.66 30.26 4.78
CA ALA A 430 -12.67 31.09 5.47
C ALA A 430 -11.49 31.50 4.56
N TRP A 431 -11.28 30.78 3.45
CA TRP A 431 -10.31 31.15 2.41
C TRP A 431 -10.92 32.00 1.29
N GLY A 432 -12.21 32.33 1.38
CA GLY A 432 -12.94 33.09 0.36
C GLY A 432 -13.50 32.25 -0.78
N ILE A 433 -13.54 30.92 -0.64
CA ILE A 433 -14.03 29.99 -1.66
C ILE A 433 -15.52 29.72 -1.43
N ALA A 434 -16.36 29.95 -2.44
CA ALA A 434 -17.77 29.62 -2.37
C ALA A 434 -18.00 28.12 -2.64
N PRO A 435 -19.11 27.52 -2.16
CA PRO A 435 -19.42 26.11 -2.44
C PRO A 435 -19.38 25.74 -3.93
N ALA A 436 -19.82 26.65 -4.80
CA ALA A 436 -19.83 26.47 -6.26
C ALA A 436 -18.42 26.39 -6.89
N ASP A 437 -17.37 26.72 -6.12
CA ASP A 437 -15.95 26.61 -6.51
C ASP A 437 -15.26 25.43 -5.79
N ILE A 438 -16.05 24.50 -5.21
CA ILE A 438 -15.55 23.30 -4.52
C ILE A 438 -15.94 22.06 -5.33
N ALA A 439 -14.94 21.27 -5.71
CA ALA A 439 -15.11 19.96 -6.34
C ALA A 439 -14.77 18.82 -5.37
N LEU A 440 -15.47 17.70 -5.50
CA LEU A 440 -15.12 16.46 -4.78
C LEU A 440 -14.34 15.52 -5.71
N LEU A 441 -13.21 15.00 -5.24
CA LEU A 441 -12.41 14.02 -5.98
C LEU A 441 -12.30 12.76 -5.12
N GLY A 442 -12.67 11.60 -5.66
CA GLY A 442 -12.64 10.38 -4.87
C GLY A 442 -12.38 9.11 -5.67
N GLY A 443 -11.73 8.13 -5.04
CA GLY A 443 -11.47 6.81 -5.61
C GLY A 443 -12.15 5.70 -4.83
N SER A 444 -12.66 4.65 -5.47
CA SER A 444 -13.26 3.50 -4.78
C SER A 444 -14.39 3.93 -3.84
N PHE A 445 -14.33 3.57 -2.55
CA PHE A 445 -15.24 4.08 -1.52
C PHE A 445 -15.32 5.62 -1.49
N GLY A 446 -14.19 6.31 -1.61
CA GLY A 446 -14.14 7.77 -1.69
C GLY A 446 -14.83 8.33 -2.94
N GLY A 447 -14.84 7.57 -4.04
CA GLY A 447 -15.60 7.92 -5.24
C GLY A 447 -17.11 7.87 -5.00
N ALA A 448 -17.58 6.89 -4.23
CA ALA A 448 -18.98 6.84 -3.79
C ALA A 448 -19.34 8.02 -2.86
N LEU A 449 -18.43 8.38 -1.94
CA LEU A 449 -18.58 9.56 -1.10
C LEU A 449 -18.58 10.86 -1.92
N ALA A 450 -17.80 10.96 -2.99
CA ALA A 450 -17.82 12.12 -3.88
C ALA A 450 -19.21 12.31 -4.51
N LEU A 451 -19.81 11.23 -5.01
CA LEU A 451 -21.17 11.26 -5.55
C LEU A 451 -22.21 11.61 -4.47
N LEU A 452 -22.10 10.97 -3.29
CA LEU A 452 -22.97 11.25 -2.15
C LEU A 452 -22.88 12.72 -1.70
N GLY A 453 -21.68 13.29 -1.68
CA GLY A 453 -21.47 14.69 -1.32
C GLY A 453 -22.21 15.63 -2.25
N CYS A 454 -22.23 15.35 -3.56
CA CYS A 454 -23.04 16.12 -4.51
C CYS A 454 -24.55 15.99 -4.23
N VAL A 455 -25.03 14.79 -3.85
CA VAL A 455 -26.43 14.59 -3.46
C VAL A 455 -26.78 15.34 -2.17
N LEU A 456 -25.85 15.43 -1.22
CA LEU A 456 -26.06 16.12 0.07
C LEU A 456 -25.94 17.65 -0.04
N ARG A 457 -25.15 18.14 -1.00
CA ARG A 457 -24.80 19.55 -1.16
C ARG A 457 -24.94 19.99 -2.62
N GLU A 458 -26.16 20.34 -2.99
CA GLU A 458 -26.56 20.76 -4.33
C GLU A 458 -25.83 22.03 -4.84
N ASP A 459 -25.18 22.78 -3.95
CA ASP A 459 -24.46 24.02 -4.23
C ASP A 459 -22.98 23.83 -4.58
N LEU A 460 -22.46 22.60 -4.60
CA LEU A 460 -21.09 22.27 -5.02
C LEU A 460 -20.88 22.42 -6.53
N ALA A 461 -19.62 22.55 -6.97
CA ALA A 461 -19.27 22.55 -8.40
C ALA A 461 -19.59 21.21 -9.08
N GLY A 462 -19.37 20.11 -8.35
CA GLY A 462 -19.52 18.76 -8.86
C GLY A 462 -18.50 17.77 -8.30
N ALA A 463 -18.32 16.65 -9.00
CA ALA A 463 -17.46 15.55 -8.54
C ALA A 463 -16.73 14.81 -9.68
N VAL A 464 -15.55 14.28 -9.34
CA VAL A 464 -14.85 13.25 -10.12
C VAL A 464 -14.73 12.00 -9.28
N ALA A 465 -15.38 10.93 -9.72
CA ALA A 465 -15.43 9.64 -9.03
C ALA A 465 -14.69 8.58 -9.86
N SER A 466 -13.51 8.16 -9.40
CA SER A 466 -12.73 7.08 -10.00
C SER A 466 -13.10 5.73 -9.38
N ALA A 467 -13.47 4.75 -10.20
CA ALA A 467 -13.88 3.40 -9.80
C ALA A 467 -14.83 3.37 -8.59
N PRO A 468 -15.94 4.14 -8.56
CA PRO A 468 -16.73 4.30 -7.35
C PRO A 468 -17.42 3.00 -6.92
N LEU A 469 -17.46 2.76 -5.60
CA LEU A 469 -18.27 1.70 -5.02
C LEU A 469 -19.76 2.09 -5.01
N ILE A 470 -20.48 1.73 -6.08
CA ILE A 470 -21.87 2.16 -6.26
C ILE A 470 -22.89 1.26 -5.54
N ASP A 471 -22.62 -0.04 -5.37
CA ASP A 471 -23.54 -1.02 -4.79
C ASP A 471 -22.85 -1.86 -3.71
N ILE A 472 -23.00 -1.42 -2.45
CA ILE A 472 -22.35 -2.07 -1.30
C ILE A 472 -22.86 -3.50 -1.06
N ARG A 473 -24.13 -3.79 -1.38
CA ARG A 473 -24.72 -5.09 -1.06
C ARG A 473 -24.15 -6.16 -1.98
N ARG A 474 -24.14 -5.89 -3.28
CA ARG A 474 -23.55 -6.82 -4.25
C ARG A 474 -22.05 -6.98 -4.02
N HIS A 475 -21.35 -5.90 -3.67
CA HIS A 475 -19.94 -5.98 -3.29
C HIS A 475 -19.73 -6.86 -2.04
N ALA A 476 -20.54 -6.69 -0.99
CA ALA A 476 -20.49 -7.52 0.21
C ALA A 476 -20.81 -9.01 -0.08
N GLU A 477 -21.79 -9.29 -0.95
CA GLU A 477 -22.12 -10.65 -1.38
C GLU A 477 -20.96 -11.32 -2.12
N GLN A 478 -20.29 -10.60 -3.03
CA GLN A 478 -19.12 -11.11 -3.75
C GLN A 478 -17.94 -11.35 -2.82
N ALA A 479 -17.62 -10.39 -1.95
CA ALA A 479 -16.58 -10.54 -0.96
C ALA A 479 -16.86 -11.74 -0.04
N ALA A 480 -18.10 -11.90 0.42
CA ALA A 480 -18.55 -13.02 1.24
C ALA A 480 -18.56 -14.38 0.53
N ALA A 481 -18.63 -14.38 -0.80
CA ALA A 481 -18.50 -15.59 -1.62
C ALA A 481 -17.04 -16.00 -1.79
N ALA A 482 -16.11 -15.03 -1.84
CA ALA A 482 -14.67 -15.26 -1.87
C ALA A 482 -14.13 -15.66 -0.48
N ASP A 483 -14.53 -14.95 0.58
CA ASP A 483 -14.25 -15.29 1.97
C ASP A 483 -15.46 -14.97 2.86
N SER A 484 -16.00 -16.00 3.51
CA SER A 484 -17.13 -15.90 4.43
C SER A 484 -16.93 -14.92 5.60
N SER A 485 -15.69 -14.60 5.98
CA SER A 485 -15.36 -13.64 7.05
C SER A 485 -15.87 -12.24 6.72
N TYR A 486 -15.94 -11.87 5.44
CA TYR A 486 -16.45 -10.58 5.00
C TYR A 486 -17.92 -10.35 5.37
N ARG A 487 -18.73 -11.40 5.60
CA ARG A 487 -20.12 -11.23 6.05
C ARG A 487 -20.19 -10.46 7.37
N GLU A 488 -19.32 -10.81 8.31
CA GLU A 488 -19.23 -10.15 9.61
C GLU A 488 -18.67 -8.74 9.43
N TRP A 489 -17.56 -8.60 8.69
CA TRP A 489 -16.91 -7.31 8.43
C TRP A 489 -17.88 -6.27 7.84
N PHE A 490 -18.62 -6.65 6.79
CA PHE A 490 -19.62 -5.78 6.17
C PHE A 490 -20.83 -5.55 7.09
N GLY A 491 -21.29 -6.56 7.83
CA GLY A 491 -22.45 -6.44 8.73
C GLY A 491 -22.23 -5.55 9.96
N GLU A 492 -20.97 -5.40 10.40
CA GLU A 492 -20.58 -4.43 11.43
C GLU A 492 -20.62 -2.99 10.90
N ARG A 493 -20.17 -2.78 9.66
CA ARG A 493 -19.93 -1.46 9.07
C ARG A 493 -21.14 -0.90 8.32
N PHE A 494 -21.95 -1.77 7.74
CA PHE A 494 -23.04 -1.43 6.84
C PHE A 494 -24.31 -2.22 7.20
N ASP A 495 -25.47 -1.61 6.95
CA ASP A 495 -26.75 -2.29 7.07
C ASP A 495 -27.06 -3.07 5.78
N ILE A 496 -26.39 -4.20 5.59
CA ILE A 496 -26.53 -5.07 4.41
C ILE A 496 -27.86 -5.84 4.37
N ALA A 497 -28.54 -5.99 5.51
CA ALA A 497 -29.69 -6.89 5.67
C ALA A 497 -31.07 -6.26 5.38
N ALA A 498 -31.17 -4.95 5.10
CA ALA A 498 -32.46 -4.25 5.01
C ALA A 498 -32.60 -3.35 3.77
N SER A 499 -33.75 -3.46 3.10
CA SER A 499 -34.15 -2.63 1.97
C SER A 499 -35.27 -1.67 2.40
N GLY A 500 -34.96 -0.42 2.78
CA GLY A 500 -36.06 0.55 2.90
C GLY A 500 -35.81 1.96 3.43
N THR A 501 -34.71 2.28 4.13
CA THR A 501 -34.55 3.63 4.73
C THR A 501 -33.55 4.53 3.97
N PRO A 502 -33.68 5.87 4.01
CA PRO A 502 -32.71 6.80 3.41
C PRO A 502 -31.26 6.60 3.87
N ALA A 503 -31.04 6.30 5.15
CA ALA A 503 -29.71 5.99 5.71
C ALA A 503 -29.06 4.73 5.08
N GLN A 504 -29.85 3.88 4.41
CA GLN A 504 -29.41 2.65 3.75
C GLN A 504 -29.17 2.82 2.23
N ARG A 505 -29.31 4.03 1.69
CA ARG A 505 -29.20 4.32 0.24
C ARG A 505 -27.85 4.88 -0.19
N VAL A 506 -26.89 5.00 0.74
CA VAL A 506 -25.56 5.60 0.52
C VAL A 506 -24.81 5.00 -0.67
N PHE A 507 -25.09 3.73 -0.98
CA PHE A 507 -24.51 2.97 -2.10
C PHE A 507 -25.65 2.33 -2.91
N ASP A 508 -26.62 3.16 -3.31
CA ASP A 508 -27.67 2.79 -4.25
C ASP A 508 -27.50 3.62 -5.54
N PRO A 509 -27.42 3.01 -6.73
CA PRO A 509 -27.22 3.73 -7.98
C PRO A 509 -28.23 4.84 -8.20
N LYS A 510 -29.52 4.62 -7.87
CA LYS A 510 -30.57 5.61 -8.10
C LYS A 510 -30.44 6.79 -7.15
N HIS A 511 -30.07 6.54 -5.90
CA HIS A 511 -29.83 7.60 -4.94
C HIS A 511 -28.59 8.43 -5.29
N LEU A 512 -27.49 7.78 -5.67
CA LEU A 512 -26.27 8.49 -6.05
C LEU A 512 -26.46 9.31 -7.33
N SER A 513 -27.40 8.95 -8.19
CA SER A 513 -27.77 9.68 -9.39
C SER A 513 -28.88 10.74 -9.19
N THR A 514 -29.03 11.33 -7.99
CA THR A 514 -29.95 12.47 -7.76
C THR A 514 -29.19 13.76 -7.44
N THR A 515 -28.11 14.04 -8.16
CA THR A 515 -27.35 15.30 -8.03
C THR A 515 -28.14 16.48 -8.60
N ALA A 516 -27.75 17.71 -8.24
CA ALA A 516 -28.38 18.91 -8.78
C ALA A 516 -27.96 19.17 -10.24
N PRO A 517 -28.82 19.81 -11.06
CA PRO A 517 -28.51 20.11 -12.48
C PRO A 517 -27.30 21.02 -12.69
N GLY A 518 -26.88 21.79 -11.68
CA GLY A 518 -25.70 22.64 -11.73
C GLY A 518 -24.37 21.92 -11.48
N GLN A 519 -24.42 20.66 -11.01
CA GLN A 519 -23.25 19.91 -10.60
C GLN A 519 -22.73 19.01 -11.73
N ARG A 520 -21.52 19.28 -12.21
CA ARG A 520 -20.87 18.43 -13.23
C ARG A 520 -20.29 17.17 -12.58
N VAL A 521 -20.65 15.99 -13.06
CA VAL A 521 -20.15 14.73 -12.50
C VAL A 521 -19.42 13.92 -13.55
N PHE A 522 -18.21 13.49 -13.23
CA PHE A 522 -17.44 12.56 -14.04
C PHE A 522 -17.22 11.26 -13.27
N VAL A 523 -17.50 10.14 -13.94
CA VAL A 523 -17.18 8.81 -13.43
C VAL A 523 -16.12 8.21 -14.36
N VAL A 524 -14.96 7.83 -13.81
CA VAL A 524 -13.86 7.20 -14.56
C VAL A 524 -13.71 5.77 -14.05
N HIS A 525 -13.88 4.76 -14.90
CA HIS A 525 -13.92 3.35 -14.45
C HIS A 525 -13.24 2.40 -15.44
N GLY A 526 -12.38 1.51 -14.93
CA GLY A 526 -11.79 0.43 -15.71
C GLY A 526 -12.81 -0.64 -16.14
N SER A 527 -12.73 -1.14 -17.38
CA SER A 527 -13.67 -2.16 -17.87
C SER A 527 -13.43 -3.55 -17.27
N GLU A 528 -12.23 -3.79 -16.73
CA GLU A 528 -11.80 -5.06 -16.12
C GLU A 528 -11.61 -4.92 -14.60
N ASP A 529 -12.27 -3.92 -13.98
CA ASP A 529 -12.20 -3.71 -12.54
C ASP A 529 -12.73 -4.93 -11.75
N GLU A 530 -11.81 -5.55 -11.03
CA GLU A 530 -11.98 -6.78 -10.27
C GLU A 530 -12.53 -6.56 -8.85
N VAL A 531 -12.61 -5.30 -8.40
CA VAL A 531 -13.03 -4.91 -7.04
C VAL A 531 -14.43 -4.28 -7.06
N THR A 532 -14.61 -3.26 -7.90
CA THR A 532 -15.88 -2.56 -8.10
C THR A 532 -16.36 -2.75 -9.53
N GLN A 533 -17.61 -3.18 -9.70
CA GLN A 533 -18.12 -3.47 -11.04
C GLN A 533 -18.48 -2.19 -11.79
N TRP A 534 -17.80 -1.92 -12.90
CA TRP A 534 -18.09 -0.74 -13.74
C TRP A 534 -19.53 -0.71 -14.26
N GLN A 535 -20.20 -1.86 -14.38
CA GLN A 535 -21.60 -1.92 -14.78
C GLN A 535 -22.52 -1.16 -13.81
N HIS A 536 -22.17 -1.07 -12.52
CA HIS A 536 -22.90 -0.24 -11.58
C HIS A 536 -22.70 1.25 -11.82
N SER A 537 -21.50 1.67 -12.20
CA SER A 537 -21.25 3.04 -12.66
C SER A 537 -22.05 3.38 -13.90
N LYS A 538 -22.14 2.43 -14.85
CA LYS A 538 -23.02 2.57 -16.02
C LYS A 538 -24.49 2.72 -15.63
N LEU A 539 -25.00 1.91 -14.69
CA LEU A 539 -26.37 2.02 -14.23
C LEU A 539 -26.68 3.39 -13.61
N ALA A 540 -25.77 3.93 -12.78
CA ALA A 540 -25.92 5.25 -12.19
C ALA A 540 -25.88 6.36 -13.26
N ALA A 541 -24.93 6.29 -14.21
CA ALA A 541 -24.85 7.25 -15.31
C ALA A 541 -26.08 7.21 -16.23
N ASP A 542 -26.61 6.02 -16.54
CA ASP A 542 -27.85 5.87 -17.32
C ASP A 542 -29.06 6.46 -16.57
N GLU A 543 -29.13 6.34 -15.24
CA GLU A 543 -30.18 6.95 -14.42
C GLU A 543 -30.04 8.48 -14.32
N ALA A 544 -28.83 9.00 -14.23
CA ALA A 544 -28.54 10.43 -14.30
C ALA A 544 -28.95 11.01 -15.67
N ALA A 545 -28.64 10.29 -16.76
CA ALA A 545 -29.02 10.69 -18.12
C ALA A 545 -30.54 10.74 -18.32
N ARG A 546 -31.31 9.81 -17.73
CA ARG A 546 -32.79 9.85 -17.74
C ARG A 546 -33.37 11.09 -17.05
N GLN A 547 -32.63 11.64 -16.10
CA GLN A 547 -32.98 12.85 -15.37
C GLN A 547 -32.35 14.11 -15.98
N GLU A 548 -31.68 13.99 -17.14
CA GLU A 548 -30.98 15.08 -17.83
C GLU A 548 -29.89 15.75 -16.97
N LEU A 549 -29.30 15.00 -16.02
CA LEU A 549 -28.20 15.48 -15.19
C LEU A 549 -26.87 15.43 -15.95
N PRO A 550 -25.95 16.39 -15.72
CA PRO A 550 -24.70 16.53 -16.49
C PRO A 550 -23.63 15.55 -15.99
N TRP A 551 -23.88 14.26 -16.18
CA TRP A 551 -22.96 13.17 -15.87
C TRP A 551 -22.22 12.70 -17.12
N THR A 552 -20.92 12.48 -16.98
CA THR A 552 -20.07 11.85 -18.00
C THR A 552 -19.46 10.57 -17.44
N LEU A 553 -19.65 9.45 -18.14
CA LEU A 553 -18.98 8.19 -17.83
C LEU A 553 -17.84 7.95 -18.83
N VAL A 554 -16.63 7.83 -18.31
CA VAL A 554 -15.42 7.44 -19.04
C VAL A 554 -15.08 6.00 -18.67
N ILE A 555 -15.10 5.11 -19.67
CA ILE A 555 -14.74 3.70 -19.50
C ILE A 555 -13.33 3.49 -20.05
N GLU A 556 -12.44 2.95 -19.22
CA GLU A 556 -11.05 2.68 -19.57
C GLU A 556 -10.92 1.21 -19.96
N ALA A 557 -10.82 0.95 -21.26
CA ALA A 557 -10.73 -0.41 -21.78
C ALA A 557 -9.49 -1.14 -21.26
N GLY A 558 -9.68 -2.34 -20.71
CA GLY A 558 -8.62 -3.21 -20.21
C GLY A 558 -8.08 -2.87 -18.82
N ALA A 559 -8.36 -1.67 -18.30
CA ALA A 559 -7.87 -1.25 -16.99
C ALA A 559 -8.66 -1.92 -15.85
N GLY A 560 -7.94 -2.31 -14.79
CA GLY A 560 -8.51 -2.86 -13.55
C GLY A 560 -8.87 -1.78 -12.51
N HIS A 561 -9.10 -2.21 -11.26
CA HIS A 561 -9.40 -1.30 -10.14
C HIS A 561 -8.26 -0.33 -9.88
N VAL A 562 -7.04 -0.85 -9.88
CA VAL A 562 -5.80 -0.08 -9.90
C VAL A 562 -5.16 -0.33 -11.27
N PRO A 563 -4.67 0.70 -11.98
CA PRO A 563 -4.02 0.49 -13.27
C PRO A 563 -2.74 -0.35 -13.09
N ASN A 564 -2.52 -1.31 -13.98
CA ASN A 564 -1.43 -2.28 -13.90
C ASN A 564 -0.21 -1.87 -14.73
N THR A 565 -0.39 -1.00 -15.71
CA THR A 565 0.68 -0.54 -16.61
C THR A 565 0.84 0.98 -16.52
N LEU A 566 2.03 1.49 -16.88
CA LEU A 566 2.28 2.93 -16.92
C LEU A 566 1.29 3.67 -17.83
N ASP A 567 0.98 3.08 -18.99
CA ASP A 567 0.03 3.65 -19.95
C ASP A 567 -1.38 3.76 -19.35
N GLU A 568 -1.84 2.73 -18.63
CA GLU A 568 -3.14 2.77 -17.96
C GLU A 568 -3.15 3.82 -16.83
N VAL A 569 -2.06 3.93 -16.05
CA VAL A 569 -1.96 4.96 -15.01
C VAL A 569 -2.00 6.36 -15.63
N GLU A 570 -1.22 6.62 -16.67
CA GLU A 570 -1.17 7.90 -17.35
C GLU A 570 -2.54 8.25 -17.97
N ASN A 571 -3.23 7.26 -18.55
CA ASN A 571 -4.56 7.44 -19.10
C ASN A 571 -5.57 7.84 -18.02
N ARG A 572 -5.59 7.13 -16.88
CA ARG A 572 -6.47 7.44 -15.76
C ARG A 572 -6.19 8.81 -15.17
N TYR A 573 -4.91 9.12 -14.96
CA TYR A 573 -4.47 10.43 -14.54
C TYR A 573 -4.99 11.53 -15.49
N ARG A 574 -4.81 11.37 -16.82
CA ARG A 574 -5.31 12.33 -17.83
C ARG A 574 -6.82 12.51 -17.76
N ASN A 575 -7.57 11.42 -17.63
CA ASN A 575 -9.03 11.45 -17.53
C ASN A 575 -9.50 12.20 -16.28
N ILE A 576 -8.93 11.88 -15.11
CA ILE A 576 -9.27 12.51 -13.83
C ILE A 576 -8.90 13.98 -13.83
N ARG A 577 -7.69 14.30 -14.29
CA ARG A 577 -7.20 15.68 -14.41
C ARG A 577 -8.11 16.52 -15.29
N SER A 578 -8.44 16.03 -16.49
CA SER A 578 -9.31 16.76 -17.42
C SER A 578 -10.72 16.95 -16.85
N ALA A 579 -11.29 15.91 -16.24
CA ALA A 579 -12.58 15.97 -15.60
C ALA A 579 -12.62 17.01 -14.47
N LEU A 580 -11.59 17.05 -13.62
CA LEU A 580 -11.56 17.94 -12.46
C LEU A 580 -11.45 19.41 -12.86
N LEU A 581 -10.66 19.70 -13.90
CA LEU A 581 -10.56 21.05 -14.48
C LEU A 581 -11.88 21.49 -15.11
N ASP A 582 -12.59 20.59 -15.81
CA ASP A 582 -13.94 20.88 -16.30
C ASP A 582 -14.89 21.16 -15.13
N VAL A 583 -14.99 20.28 -14.12
CA VAL A 583 -15.86 20.49 -12.95
C VAL A 583 -15.67 21.87 -12.33
N LEU A 584 -14.41 22.32 -12.18
CA LEU A 584 -14.05 23.62 -11.61
C LEU A 584 -14.19 24.79 -12.60
N GLY A 585 -14.49 24.55 -13.88
CA GLY A 585 -14.58 25.58 -14.91
C GLY A 585 -13.26 26.29 -15.20
N ILE A 586 -12.12 25.62 -14.95
CA ILE A 586 -10.78 26.18 -15.16
C ILE A 586 -10.36 25.85 -16.59
N ASP A 587 -10.36 26.86 -17.46
CA ASP A 587 -9.78 26.74 -18.80
C ASP A 587 -8.26 26.82 -18.70
N THR A 588 -7.58 25.72 -18.96
CA THR A 588 -6.11 25.68 -18.97
C THR A 588 -5.49 26.14 -20.29
N GLY A 589 -6.31 26.57 -21.28
CA GLY A 589 -5.82 27.05 -22.57
C GLY A 589 -4.86 26.07 -23.24
N ALA A 590 -5.19 24.77 -23.19
CA ALA A 590 -4.38 23.68 -23.73
C ALA A 590 -4.61 23.49 -25.23
#